data_AF-A0A352JMV4-F1
#
_entry.id   AF-A0A352JMV4-F1
#
_cell.length_a   1.000
_cell.length_b   1.000
_cell.length_c   1.000
_cell.angle_alpha   90.00
_cell.angle_beta   90.00
_cell.angle_gamma   90.00
#
_symmetry.space_group_name_H-M   'P 1'
#
loop_
_entity.id
_entity.type
_entity.pdbx_description
1 polymer ?
#
loop_
_entity_poly.entity_id
_entity_poly.type
_entity_poly.pdbx_seq_one_letter_code
_entity_poly.pdbx_strand_id
1 'polypeptide(L)'
;MIRSENISESNFEELLSATAVLREDVARQDEALADIEVLREFAMEKGMFDEAVQCFLEEALIWQHKYMESGKDEFLKKMEEIVVKASEFIKENRLQPWESRIARFLGRVADYQKKYSVAESYYQEAIDKAPSDPKYAKNQALIYEYIGFKILDEIRLGKVDEGIDEAEGLYGDYLFSEEGGALRQRDYSTWAIWRSGLLINLCRTLIDLDLTEKYKADILGWLEKAEQDLKAPEGVEVWTDFSFRKNEISEVRETL
;
A
#
# COMPACT_ATOMS: atom_id res chain seq x y z
N MET A 1 8.48 -17.10 -14.02
CA MET A 1 9.73 -16.31 -14.08
C MET A 1 9.97 -15.85 -15.50
N ILE A 2 9.95 -14.53 -15.71
CA ILE A 2 10.13 -13.82 -16.97
C ILE A 2 11.59 -13.99 -17.44
N ARG A 3 11.78 -13.97 -18.76
CA ARG A 3 13.12 -13.95 -19.37
C ARG A 3 13.29 -12.71 -20.23
N SER A 4 14.48 -12.13 -20.20
CA SER A 4 14.81 -10.87 -20.88
C SER A 4 14.42 -10.85 -22.36
N GLU A 5 14.61 -11.97 -23.06
CA GLU A 5 14.30 -12.12 -24.49
C GLU A 5 12.81 -12.07 -24.83
N ASN A 6 11.93 -12.18 -23.83
CA ASN A 6 10.47 -12.16 -23.99
C ASN A 6 9.85 -10.82 -23.61
N ILE A 7 10.66 -9.83 -23.21
CA ILE A 7 10.19 -8.50 -22.82
C ILE A 7 10.24 -7.56 -24.03
N SER A 8 9.18 -6.78 -24.18
CA SER A 8 9.03 -5.74 -25.20
C SER A 8 8.34 -4.54 -24.58
N GLU A 9 8.47 -3.37 -25.21
CA GLU A 9 7.72 -2.16 -24.80
C GLU A 9 6.20 -2.42 -24.83
N SER A 10 5.72 -3.27 -25.76
CA SER A 10 4.29 -3.56 -25.93
C SER A 10 3.67 -4.49 -24.89
N ASN A 11 4.44 -5.36 -24.25
CA ASN A 11 3.92 -6.30 -23.23
C ASN A 11 4.40 -5.96 -21.82
N PHE A 12 5.14 -4.85 -21.64
CA PHE A 12 5.71 -4.47 -20.36
C PHE A 12 4.65 -4.29 -19.28
N GLU A 13 3.59 -3.53 -19.56
CA GLU A 13 2.52 -3.25 -18.59
C GLU A 13 1.76 -4.52 -18.17
N GLU A 14 1.55 -5.44 -19.12
CA GLU A 14 0.94 -6.74 -18.86
C GLU A 14 1.82 -7.59 -17.94
N LEU A 15 3.12 -7.65 -18.23
CA LEU A 15 4.09 -8.38 -17.41
C LEU A 15 4.22 -7.81 -16.01
N LEU A 16 4.29 -6.48 -15.87
CA LEU A 16 4.32 -5.80 -14.58
C LEU A 16 3.05 -6.09 -13.77
N SER A 17 1.88 -6.08 -14.42
CA SER A 17 0.60 -6.43 -13.79
C SER A 17 0.57 -7.89 -13.34
N ALA A 18 1.09 -8.81 -14.15
CA ALA A 18 1.22 -10.21 -13.80
C ALA A 18 2.15 -10.40 -12.58
N THR A 19 3.28 -9.69 -12.51
CA THR A 19 4.18 -9.69 -11.35
C THR A 19 3.49 -9.19 -10.08
N ALA A 20 2.66 -8.14 -10.17
CA ALA A 20 1.88 -7.66 -9.02
C ALA A 20 0.89 -8.71 -8.50
N VAL A 21 0.31 -9.54 -9.38
CA VAL A 21 -0.51 -10.69 -8.97
C VAL A 21 0.33 -11.76 -8.28
N LEU A 22 1.57 -12.01 -8.72
CA LEU A 22 2.49 -12.95 -8.06
C LEU A 22 2.84 -12.54 -6.63
N ARG A 23 3.01 -11.25 -6.38
CA ARG A 23 3.32 -10.70 -5.04
C ARG A 23 2.28 -11.09 -3.99
N GLU A 24 1.00 -11.17 -4.38
CA GLU A 24 -0.10 -11.52 -3.48
C GLU A 24 -0.07 -13.00 -3.04
N ASP A 25 0.66 -13.85 -3.76
CA ASP A 25 0.90 -15.24 -3.39
C ASP A 25 2.21 -15.36 -2.61
N VAL A 26 2.10 -15.60 -1.30
CA VAL A 26 3.22 -15.80 -0.35
C VAL A 26 4.26 -16.78 -0.88
N ALA A 27 3.83 -17.85 -1.57
CA ALA A 27 4.74 -18.88 -2.08
C ALA A 27 5.52 -18.42 -3.32
N ARG A 28 5.14 -17.30 -3.93
CA ARG A 28 5.66 -16.82 -5.22
C ARG A 28 6.29 -15.42 -5.16
N GLN A 29 6.44 -14.84 -3.97
CA GLN A 29 7.11 -13.54 -3.80
C GLN A 29 8.56 -13.53 -4.28
N ASP A 30 9.30 -14.63 -4.15
CA ASP A 30 10.67 -14.73 -4.68
C ASP A 30 10.68 -14.79 -6.22
N GLU A 31 9.63 -15.36 -6.83
CA GLU A 31 9.42 -15.31 -8.29
C GLU A 31 9.09 -13.87 -8.72
N ALA A 32 8.25 -13.17 -7.97
CA ALA A 32 7.92 -11.76 -8.22
C ALA A 32 9.17 -10.85 -8.14
N LEU A 33 10.07 -11.09 -7.19
CA LEU A 33 11.35 -10.38 -7.07
C LEU A 33 12.26 -10.62 -8.28
N ALA A 34 12.35 -11.86 -8.76
CA ALA A 34 13.13 -12.15 -9.96
C ALA A 34 12.53 -11.47 -11.20
N ASP A 35 11.21 -11.49 -11.33
CA ASP A 35 10.50 -10.87 -12.46
C ASP A 35 10.68 -9.34 -12.46
N ILE A 36 10.58 -8.69 -11.29
CA ILE A 36 10.69 -7.24 -11.19
C ILE A 36 12.11 -6.73 -11.45
N GLU A 37 13.12 -7.51 -11.11
CA GLU A 37 14.52 -7.20 -11.41
C GLU A 37 14.76 -7.15 -12.92
N VAL A 38 14.33 -8.18 -13.64
CA VAL A 38 14.50 -8.25 -15.11
C VAL A 38 13.68 -7.18 -15.83
N LEU A 39 12.45 -6.91 -15.38
CA LEU A 39 11.63 -5.83 -15.93
C LEU A 39 12.28 -4.46 -15.71
N ARG A 40 12.83 -4.19 -14.51
CA ARG A 40 13.51 -2.93 -14.21
C ARG A 40 14.73 -2.73 -15.11
N GLU A 41 15.57 -3.76 -15.25
CA GLU A 41 16.76 -3.69 -16.11
C GLU A 41 16.37 -3.36 -17.56
N PHE A 42 15.37 -4.05 -18.10
CA PHE A 42 14.84 -3.76 -19.42
C PHE A 42 14.34 -2.32 -19.55
N ALA A 43 13.55 -1.83 -18.58
CA ALA A 43 13.02 -0.47 -18.60
C ALA A 43 14.14 0.58 -18.58
N MET A 44 15.17 0.37 -17.75
CA MET A 44 16.34 1.24 -17.69
C MET A 44 17.13 1.25 -19.00
N GLU A 45 17.36 0.08 -19.63
CA GLU A 45 18.06 -0.03 -20.92
C GLU A 45 17.30 0.65 -22.06
N LYS A 46 15.97 0.64 -22.03
CA LYS A 46 15.11 1.27 -23.03
C LYS A 46 14.83 2.74 -22.78
N GLY A 47 15.28 3.30 -21.66
CA GLY A 47 14.97 4.68 -21.28
C GLY A 47 13.52 4.90 -20.84
N MET A 48 12.81 3.82 -20.49
CA MET A 48 11.44 3.82 -19.97
C MET A 48 11.48 4.14 -18.46
N PHE A 49 11.87 5.36 -18.12
CA PHE A 49 12.23 5.69 -16.74
C PHE A 49 11.03 5.75 -15.78
N ASP A 50 9.85 6.14 -16.25
CA ASP A 50 8.62 6.07 -15.45
C ASP A 50 8.27 4.62 -15.09
N GLU A 51 8.47 3.70 -16.03
CA GLU A 51 8.29 2.26 -15.82
C GLU A 51 9.36 1.69 -14.88
N ALA A 52 10.62 2.13 -15.01
CA ALA A 52 11.69 1.73 -14.09
C ALA A 52 11.38 2.16 -12.64
N VAL A 53 10.84 3.38 -12.43
CA VAL A 53 10.36 3.82 -11.12
C VAL A 53 9.27 2.90 -10.60
N GLN A 54 8.28 2.55 -11.43
CA GLN A 54 7.22 1.63 -11.02
C GLN A 54 7.77 0.26 -10.60
N CYS A 55 8.79 -0.26 -11.29
CA CYS A 55 9.44 -1.50 -10.88
C CYS A 55 10.15 -1.38 -9.53
N PHE A 56 10.79 -0.25 -9.23
CA PHE A 56 11.35 -0.01 -7.89
C PHE A 56 10.27 0.00 -6.81
N LEU A 57 9.15 0.68 -7.06
CA LEU A 57 8.03 0.76 -6.12
C LEU A 57 7.38 -0.60 -5.89
N GLU A 58 7.26 -1.41 -6.95
CA GLU A 58 6.76 -2.79 -6.88
C GLU A 58 7.70 -3.69 -6.07
N GLU A 59 9.02 -3.60 -6.28
CA GLU A 59 9.99 -4.33 -5.47
C GLU A 59 9.89 -3.93 -3.98
N ALA A 60 9.73 -2.64 -3.68
CA ALA A 60 9.51 -2.18 -2.31
C ALA A 60 8.23 -2.76 -1.69
N LEU A 61 7.15 -2.93 -2.46
CA LEU A 61 5.92 -3.61 -2.01
C LEU A 61 6.15 -5.08 -1.72
N ILE A 62 6.90 -5.79 -2.57
CA ILE A 62 7.19 -7.21 -2.33
C ILE A 62 7.98 -7.39 -1.03
N TRP A 63 9.00 -6.55 -0.79
CA TRP A 63 9.73 -6.57 0.49
C TRP A 63 8.86 -6.18 1.68
N GLN A 64 7.95 -5.22 1.50
CA GLN A 64 6.95 -4.87 2.52
C GLN A 64 6.08 -6.07 2.89
N HIS A 65 5.55 -6.81 1.92
CA HIS A 65 4.73 -8.00 2.16
C HIS A 65 5.51 -9.07 2.93
N LYS A 66 6.72 -9.38 2.48
CA LYS A 66 7.63 -10.31 3.18
C LYS A 66 7.87 -9.90 4.64
N TYR A 67 8.05 -8.60 4.90
CA TYR A 67 8.20 -8.10 6.26
C TYR A 67 6.90 -8.30 7.07
N MET A 68 5.75 -7.92 6.52
CA MET A 68 4.46 -8.04 7.20
C MET A 68 4.14 -9.49 7.61
N GLU A 69 4.51 -10.46 6.77
CA GLU A 69 4.25 -11.88 7.03
C GLU A 69 5.20 -12.51 8.06
N SER A 70 6.45 -12.04 8.11
CA SER A 70 7.50 -12.73 8.88
C SER A 70 8.03 -11.94 10.07
N GLY A 71 7.79 -10.62 10.10
CA GLY A 71 8.36 -9.69 11.07
C GLY A 71 9.89 -9.58 11.01
N LYS A 72 10.55 -10.11 9.97
CA LYS A 72 12.02 -10.15 9.90
C LYS A 72 12.60 -8.83 9.44
N ASP A 73 13.43 -8.22 10.28
CA ASP A 73 14.12 -6.95 10.01
C ASP A 73 14.95 -6.95 8.72
N GLU A 74 15.42 -8.12 8.26
CA GLU A 74 16.15 -8.22 6.99
C GLU A 74 15.31 -7.75 5.79
N PHE A 75 14.00 -8.01 5.80
CA PHE A 75 13.09 -7.60 4.74
C PHE A 75 12.72 -6.12 4.83
N LEU A 76 12.59 -5.58 6.05
CA LEU A 76 12.43 -4.14 6.25
C LEU A 76 13.66 -3.37 5.75
N LYS A 77 14.86 -3.88 6.03
CA LYS A 77 16.10 -3.29 5.50
C LYS A 77 16.16 -3.35 3.98
N LYS A 78 15.73 -4.46 3.36
CA LYS A 78 15.65 -4.58 1.90
C LYS A 78 14.66 -3.58 1.31
N MET A 79 13.48 -3.43 1.92
CA MET A 79 12.51 -2.41 1.54
C MET A 79 13.14 -1.01 1.58
N GLU A 80 13.78 -0.64 2.69
CA GLU A 80 14.46 0.67 2.83
C GLU A 80 15.55 0.87 1.77
N GLU A 81 16.41 -0.13 1.52
CA GLU A 81 17.46 -0.08 0.50
C GLU A 81 16.89 0.21 -0.90
N ILE A 82 15.77 -0.42 -1.27
CA ILE A 82 15.13 -0.23 -2.57
C ILE A 82 14.45 1.14 -2.68
N VAL A 83 13.82 1.62 -1.61
CA VAL A 83 13.19 2.95 -1.58
C VAL A 83 14.24 4.05 -1.73
N VAL A 84 15.41 3.90 -1.09
CA VAL A 84 16.53 4.84 -1.25
C VAL A 84 17.04 4.83 -2.69
N LYS A 85 17.28 3.66 -3.29
CA LYS A 85 17.68 3.55 -4.70
C LYS A 85 16.67 4.19 -5.64
N ALA A 86 15.37 4.00 -5.39
CA ALA A 86 14.32 4.61 -6.18
C ALA A 86 14.36 6.14 -6.08
N SER A 87 14.58 6.68 -4.88
CA SER A 87 14.74 8.12 -4.66
C SER A 87 15.95 8.70 -5.39
N GLU A 88 17.09 8.00 -5.38
CA GLU A 88 18.30 8.40 -6.10
C GLU A 88 18.04 8.38 -7.62
N PHE A 89 17.45 7.30 -8.13
CA PHE A 89 17.08 7.17 -9.53
C PHE A 89 16.14 8.29 -10.00
N ILE A 90 15.12 8.62 -9.19
CA ILE A 90 14.19 9.72 -9.46
C ILE A 90 14.94 11.06 -9.58
N LYS A 91 15.87 11.32 -8.65
CA LYS A 91 16.63 12.56 -8.62
C LYS A 91 17.56 12.68 -9.83
N GLU A 92 18.29 11.61 -10.15
CA GLU A 92 19.23 11.57 -11.27
C GLU A 92 18.53 11.77 -12.62
N ASN A 93 17.34 11.20 -12.78
CA ASN A 93 16.57 11.24 -14.02
C ASN A 93 15.52 12.37 -14.06
N ARG A 94 15.46 13.23 -13.04
CA ARG A 94 14.53 14.37 -12.93
C ARG A 94 13.06 13.96 -13.02
N LEU A 95 12.70 12.95 -12.23
CA LEU A 95 11.37 12.35 -12.14
C LEU A 95 10.62 12.79 -10.87
N GLN A 96 10.82 14.05 -10.44
CA GLN A 96 10.21 14.62 -9.22
C GLN A 96 8.70 14.37 -9.05
N PRO A 97 7.88 14.30 -10.13
CA PRO A 97 6.49 13.84 -10.04
C PRO A 97 6.25 12.58 -9.19
N TRP A 98 7.21 11.64 -9.13
CA TRP A 98 7.07 10.39 -8.37
C TRP A 98 7.42 10.49 -6.87
N GLU A 99 7.87 11.64 -6.38
CA GLU A 99 8.36 11.80 -5.00
C GLU A 99 7.29 11.52 -3.93
N SER A 100 6.00 11.70 -4.24
CA SER A 100 4.91 11.35 -3.32
C SER A 100 4.92 9.86 -2.94
N ARG A 101 5.23 8.99 -3.90
CA ARG A 101 5.32 7.54 -3.69
C ARG A 101 6.50 7.19 -2.79
N ILE A 102 7.65 7.82 -3.02
CA ILE A 102 8.84 7.65 -2.19
C ILE A 102 8.54 8.06 -0.75
N ALA A 103 7.95 9.24 -0.55
CA ALA A 103 7.55 9.72 0.76
C ALA A 103 6.60 8.72 1.45
N ARG A 104 5.60 8.16 0.73
CA ARG A 104 4.73 7.10 1.27
C ARG A 104 5.52 5.87 1.74
N PHE A 105 6.48 5.39 0.97
CA PHE A 105 7.29 4.22 1.37
C PHE A 105 8.24 4.52 2.54
N LEU A 106 8.87 5.69 2.57
CA LEU A 106 9.69 6.13 3.70
C LEU A 106 8.84 6.25 4.98
N GLY A 107 7.61 6.73 4.85
CA GLY A 107 6.61 6.71 5.91
C GLY A 107 6.36 5.30 6.44
N ARG A 108 6.10 4.32 5.56
CA ARG A 108 5.91 2.91 5.96
C ARG A 108 7.13 2.34 6.67
N VAL A 109 8.34 2.60 6.16
CA VAL A 109 9.59 2.17 6.80
C VAL A 109 9.71 2.75 8.20
N ALA A 110 9.44 4.05 8.37
CA ALA A 110 9.48 4.71 9.67
C ALA A 110 8.41 4.19 10.64
N ASP A 111 7.19 3.92 10.17
CA ASP A 111 6.10 3.31 10.95
C ASP A 111 6.50 1.92 11.47
N TYR A 112 7.03 1.04 10.62
CA TYR A 112 7.53 -0.27 11.05
C TYR A 112 8.70 -0.19 12.04
N GLN A 113 9.52 0.87 11.94
CA GLN A 113 10.58 1.18 12.91
C GLN A 113 10.05 1.87 14.19
N LYS A 114 8.73 2.03 14.33
CA LYS A 114 8.04 2.71 15.42
C LYS A 114 8.42 4.19 15.60
N LYS A 115 8.87 4.83 14.51
CA LYS A 115 9.23 6.25 14.47
C LYS A 115 8.04 7.09 13.99
N TYR A 116 6.93 7.02 14.71
CA TYR A 116 5.63 7.53 14.25
C TYR A 116 5.62 9.02 13.88
N SER A 117 6.33 9.88 14.62
CA SER A 117 6.44 11.31 14.24
C SER A 117 7.23 11.53 12.93
N VAL A 118 8.20 10.68 12.63
CA VAL A 118 8.93 10.72 11.36
C VAL A 118 8.05 10.20 10.22
N ALA A 119 7.32 9.11 10.48
CA ALA A 119 6.39 8.52 9.53
C ALA A 119 5.26 9.49 9.16
N GLU A 120 4.63 10.13 10.16
CA GLU A 120 3.62 11.18 9.97
C GLU A 120 4.14 12.31 9.06
N SER A 121 5.36 12.79 9.30
CA SER A 121 5.99 13.83 8.47
C SER A 121 6.15 13.38 7.01
N TYR A 122 6.55 12.13 6.78
CA TYR A 122 6.66 11.58 5.42
C TYR A 122 5.30 11.39 4.75
N TYR A 123 4.27 10.97 5.49
CA TYR A 123 2.93 10.87 4.90
C TYR A 123 2.36 12.25 4.57
N GLN A 124 2.63 13.27 5.39
CA GLN A 124 2.27 14.64 5.04
C GLN A 124 2.98 15.09 3.74
N GLU A 125 4.27 14.81 3.60
CA GLU A 125 4.99 15.09 2.35
C GLU A 125 4.39 14.33 1.16
N ALA A 126 4.00 13.06 1.34
CA ALA A 126 3.34 12.26 0.32
C ALA A 126 2.01 12.88 -0.12
N ILE A 127 1.21 13.36 0.83
CA ILE A 127 -0.06 14.06 0.60
C ILE A 127 0.16 15.35 -0.19
N ASP A 128 1.12 16.18 0.23
CA ASP A 128 1.41 17.47 -0.39
C ASP A 128 1.89 17.31 -1.85
N LYS A 129 2.66 16.25 -2.12
CA LYS A 129 3.21 15.95 -3.45
C LYS A 129 2.29 15.11 -4.33
N ALA A 130 1.27 14.45 -3.78
CA ALA A 130 0.36 13.57 -4.51
C ALA A 130 -0.22 14.19 -5.80
N PRO A 131 -0.62 15.48 -5.84
CA PRO A 131 -1.14 16.08 -7.07
C PRO A 131 -0.15 16.10 -8.25
N SER A 132 1.15 15.97 -7.98
CA SER A 132 2.18 15.88 -9.03
C SER A 132 2.43 14.46 -9.53
N ASP A 133 1.89 13.42 -8.87
CA ASP A 133 2.07 12.03 -9.28
C ASP A 133 1.54 11.81 -10.72
N PRO A 134 2.32 11.21 -11.63
CA PRO A 134 1.89 10.99 -13.02
C PRO A 134 0.61 10.17 -13.17
N LYS A 135 0.27 9.34 -12.18
CA LYS A 135 -0.96 8.56 -12.11
C LYS A 135 -2.08 9.26 -11.35
N TYR A 136 -1.85 10.43 -10.74
CA TYR A 136 -2.84 11.12 -9.90
C TYR A 136 -4.15 11.42 -10.63
N ALA A 137 -4.06 11.96 -11.85
CA ALA A 137 -5.24 12.27 -12.66
C ALA A 137 -6.13 11.06 -12.94
N LYS A 138 -5.54 9.85 -12.96
CA LYS A 138 -6.26 8.60 -13.14
C LYS A 138 -6.70 7.98 -11.82
N ASN A 139 -6.11 8.33 -10.68
CA ASN A 139 -6.41 7.72 -9.40
C ASN A 139 -6.25 8.70 -8.22
N GLN A 140 -7.11 9.71 -8.14
CA GLN A 140 -7.05 10.72 -7.09
C GLN A 140 -7.25 10.14 -5.68
N ALA A 141 -7.99 9.03 -5.57
CA ALA A 141 -8.19 8.29 -4.32
C ALA A 141 -6.89 7.71 -3.72
N LEU A 142 -5.75 7.76 -4.43
CA LEU A 142 -4.45 7.38 -3.86
C LEU A 142 -4.11 8.18 -2.59
N ILE A 143 -4.55 9.43 -2.50
CA ILE A 143 -4.30 10.29 -1.34
C ILE A 143 -4.96 9.74 -0.07
N TYR A 144 -6.06 9.00 -0.20
CA TYR A 144 -6.75 8.41 0.94
C TYR A 144 -5.91 7.32 1.62
N GLU A 145 -5.07 6.61 0.88
CA GLU A 145 -4.13 5.67 1.50
C GLU A 145 -3.12 6.42 2.39
N TYR A 146 -2.61 7.57 1.90
CA TYR A 146 -1.59 8.34 2.60
C TYR A 146 -2.15 9.02 3.85
N ILE A 147 -3.35 9.60 3.74
CA ILE A 147 -4.09 10.16 4.86
C ILE A 147 -4.36 9.07 5.90
N GLY A 148 -4.80 7.89 5.45
CA GLY A 148 -5.05 6.76 6.35
C GLY A 148 -3.82 6.38 7.17
N PHE A 149 -2.65 6.26 6.54
CA PHE A 149 -1.42 5.97 7.30
C PHE A 149 -1.03 7.10 8.25
N LYS A 150 -1.18 8.36 7.84
CA LYS A 150 -0.93 9.52 8.72
C LYS A 150 -1.82 9.47 9.97
N ILE A 151 -3.12 9.27 9.80
CA ILE A 151 -4.09 9.19 10.90
C ILE A 151 -3.68 8.12 11.92
N LEU A 152 -3.29 6.92 11.44
CA LEU A 152 -2.89 5.83 12.31
C LEU A 152 -1.66 6.18 13.16
N ASP A 153 -0.69 6.90 12.60
CA ASP A 153 0.47 7.38 13.35
C ASP A 153 0.13 8.51 14.32
N GLU A 154 -0.83 9.37 13.99
CA GLU A 154 -1.35 10.38 14.92
C GLU A 154 -2.04 9.76 16.13
N ILE A 155 -2.79 8.67 15.94
CA ILE A 155 -3.36 7.88 17.05
C ILE A 155 -2.23 7.34 17.94
N ARG A 156 -1.16 6.80 17.36
CA ARG A 156 0.02 6.32 18.11
C ARG A 156 0.79 7.44 18.82
N LEU A 157 0.65 8.67 18.35
CA LEU A 157 1.18 9.88 19.00
C LEU A 157 0.23 10.46 20.05
N GLY A 158 -0.89 9.79 20.33
CA GLY A 158 -1.81 10.12 21.43
C GLY A 158 -3.07 10.87 21.01
N LYS A 159 -3.28 11.17 19.72
CA LYS A 159 -4.52 11.79 19.21
C LYS A 159 -5.61 10.73 18.98
N VAL A 160 -5.93 9.96 20.02
CA VAL A 160 -6.72 8.72 19.86
C VAL A 160 -8.15 9.00 19.39
N ASP A 161 -8.93 9.79 20.14
CA ASP A 161 -10.34 10.00 19.81
C ASP A 161 -10.51 10.79 18.50
N GLU A 162 -9.72 11.86 18.30
CA GLU A 162 -9.70 12.65 17.06
C GLU A 162 -9.29 11.79 15.84
N GLY A 163 -8.25 10.96 15.98
CA GLY A 163 -7.79 10.10 14.91
C GLY A 163 -8.78 8.98 14.56
N ILE A 164 -9.53 8.46 15.53
CA ILE A 164 -10.62 7.52 15.24
C ILE A 164 -11.71 8.19 14.40
N ASP A 165 -12.16 9.39 14.80
CA ASP A 165 -13.19 10.14 14.07
C ASP A 165 -12.73 10.44 12.63
N GLU A 166 -11.47 10.84 12.45
CA GLU A 166 -10.87 11.07 11.13
C GLU A 166 -10.77 9.78 10.30
N ALA A 167 -10.39 8.65 10.91
CA ALA A 167 -10.34 7.37 10.23
C ALA A 167 -11.73 6.91 9.75
N GLU A 168 -12.76 7.10 10.57
CA GLU A 168 -14.14 6.78 10.19
C GLU A 168 -14.66 7.69 9.06
N GLY A 169 -14.33 8.98 9.12
CA GLY A 169 -14.63 9.93 8.05
C GLY A 169 -13.99 9.51 6.72
N LEU A 170 -12.69 9.23 6.74
CA LEU A 170 -11.94 8.77 5.58
C LEU A 170 -12.48 7.43 5.03
N TYR A 171 -12.86 6.50 5.90
CA TYR A 171 -13.52 5.26 5.50
C TYR A 171 -14.86 5.51 4.77
N GLY A 172 -15.58 6.55 5.17
CA GLY A 172 -16.75 7.06 4.48
C GLY A 172 -16.42 7.66 3.11
N ASP A 173 -15.35 8.44 3.01
CA ASP A 173 -14.94 9.10 1.76
C ASP A 173 -14.64 8.10 0.64
N TYR A 174 -14.06 6.94 0.95
CA TYR A 174 -13.90 5.85 -0.03
C TYR A 174 -15.22 5.44 -0.71
N LEU A 175 -16.37 5.63 -0.05
CA LEU A 175 -17.68 5.26 -0.59
C LEU A 175 -18.46 6.45 -1.17
N PHE A 176 -18.37 7.61 -0.53
CA PHE A 176 -19.27 8.74 -0.81
C PHE A 176 -18.62 9.89 -1.60
N SER A 177 -17.29 9.94 -1.67
CA SER A 177 -16.60 10.91 -2.53
C SER A 177 -16.63 10.49 -4.00
N GLU A 178 -16.43 11.46 -4.90
CA GLU A 178 -16.33 11.20 -6.33
C GLU A 178 -15.12 10.31 -6.63
N GLU A 179 -13.98 10.60 -6.00
CA GLU A 179 -12.71 9.90 -6.17
C GLU A 179 -12.78 8.46 -5.67
N GLY A 180 -13.38 8.25 -4.50
CA GLY A 180 -13.60 6.93 -3.90
C GLY A 180 -14.55 6.08 -4.75
N GLY A 181 -15.67 6.68 -5.17
CA GLY A 181 -16.62 6.03 -6.09
C GLY A 181 -16.01 5.67 -7.44
N ALA A 182 -15.20 6.56 -8.02
CA ALA A 182 -14.50 6.31 -9.27
C ALA A 182 -13.47 5.19 -9.15
N LEU A 183 -12.72 5.12 -8.04
CA LEU A 183 -11.82 4.00 -7.78
C LEU A 183 -12.59 2.69 -7.66
N ARG A 184 -13.67 2.65 -6.88
CA ARG A 184 -14.52 1.45 -6.69
C ARG A 184 -15.03 0.88 -8.01
N GLN A 185 -15.44 1.74 -8.94
CA GLN A 185 -15.99 1.32 -10.23
C GLN A 185 -14.91 0.81 -11.20
N ARG A 186 -13.75 1.45 -11.22
CA ARG A 186 -12.64 1.10 -12.11
C ARG A 186 -11.85 -0.12 -11.64
N ASP A 187 -11.60 -0.20 -10.33
CA ASP A 187 -10.73 -1.20 -9.72
C ASP A 187 -11.24 -1.50 -8.30
N TYR A 188 -12.23 -2.39 -8.25
CA TYR A 188 -12.85 -2.81 -7.00
C TYR A 188 -11.83 -3.46 -6.05
N SER A 189 -10.88 -4.21 -6.58
CA SER A 189 -9.87 -4.89 -5.77
C SER A 189 -8.98 -3.88 -5.04
N THR A 190 -8.45 -2.88 -5.72
CA THR A 190 -7.67 -1.81 -5.07
C THR A 190 -8.52 -1.04 -4.07
N TRP A 191 -9.75 -0.67 -4.45
CA TRP A 191 -10.68 0.01 -3.55
C TRP A 191 -10.91 -0.77 -2.25
N ALA A 192 -11.23 -2.07 -2.37
CA ALA A 192 -11.51 -2.93 -1.22
C ALA A 192 -10.28 -3.08 -0.33
N ILE A 193 -9.09 -3.33 -0.91
CA ILE A 193 -7.83 -3.48 -0.17
C ILE A 193 -7.46 -2.23 0.62
N TRP A 194 -7.62 -1.04 0.03
CA TRP A 194 -7.27 0.23 0.67
C TRP A 194 -8.29 0.60 1.75
N ARG A 195 -9.57 0.50 1.42
CA ARG A 195 -10.65 0.84 2.34
C ARG A 195 -10.71 -0.09 3.54
N SER A 196 -10.63 -1.41 3.33
CA SER A 196 -10.62 -2.39 4.43
C SER A 196 -9.34 -2.27 5.25
N GLY A 197 -8.21 -1.99 4.58
CA GLY A 197 -6.90 -1.82 5.21
C GLY A 197 -6.87 -0.72 6.27
N LEU A 198 -7.59 0.39 6.05
CA LEU A 198 -7.71 1.47 7.04
C LEU A 198 -8.29 0.95 8.37
N LEU A 199 -9.42 0.24 8.31
CA LEU A 199 -10.09 -0.28 9.51
C LEU A 199 -9.30 -1.40 10.19
N ILE A 200 -8.70 -2.32 9.40
CA ILE A 200 -7.86 -3.39 9.96
C ILE A 200 -6.68 -2.80 10.73
N ASN A 201 -6.01 -1.80 10.15
CA ASN A 201 -4.86 -1.16 10.80
C ASN A 201 -5.28 -0.27 11.97
N LEU A 202 -6.48 0.32 11.94
CA LEU A 202 -7.05 1.02 13.10
C LEU A 202 -7.21 0.06 14.27
N CYS A 203 -7.83 -1.10 14.03
CA CYS A 203 -8.00 -2.13 15.06
C CYS A 203 -6.66 -2.56 15.64
N ARG A 204 -5.66 -2.87 14.80
CA ARG A 204 -4.30 -3.22 15.25
C ARG A 204 -3.66 -2.12 16.07
N THR A 205 -3.80 -0.86 15.64
CA THR A 205 -3.25 0.29 16.36
C THR A 205 -3.84 0.43 17.76
N LEU A 206 -5.14 0.22 17.92
CA LEU A 206 -5.78 0.27 19.24
C LEU A 206 -5.35 -0.89 20.13
N ILE A 207 -5.14 -2.08 19.57
CA ILE A 207 -4.61 -3.24 20.29
C ILE A 207 -3.17 -2.98 20.75
N ASP A 208 -2.32 -2.47 19.86
CA ASP A 208 -0.92 -2.12 20.17
C ASP A 208 -0.78 -1.06 21.27
N LEU A 209 -1.81 -0.22 21.45
CA LEU A 209 -1.89 0.81 22.49
C LEU A 209 -2.57 0.32 23.79
N ASP A 210 -2.85 -0.98 23.90
CA ASP A 210 -3.55 -1.59 25.04
C ASP A 210 -4.97 -1.01 25.26
N LEU A 211 -5.64 -0.58 24.18
CA LEU A 211 -6.98 0.04 24.23
C LEU A 211 -8.11 -0.93 23.87
N THR A 212 -7.82 -2.23 23.71
CA THR A 212 -8.78 -3.26 23.31
C THR A 212 -10.04 -3.26 24.16
N GLU A 213 -9.95 -3.23 25.48
CA GLU A 213 -11.12 -3.26 26.37
C GLU A 213 -12.03 -2.04 26.21
N LYS A 214 -11.46 -0.87 25.90
CA LYS A 214 -12.24 0.37 25.69
C LYS A 214 -13.03 0.30 24.38
N TYR A 215 -12.44 -0.25 23.32
CA TYR A 215 -13.00 -0.20 21.96
C TYR A 215 -13.41 -1.57 21.41
N LYS A 216 -13.56 -2.60 22.26
CA LYS A 216 -13.81 -3.99 21.80
C LYS A 216 -15.02 -4.10 20.87
N ALA A 217 -16.11 -3.41 21.19
CA ALA A 217 -17.31 -3.40 20.37
C ALA A 217 -17.07 -2.74 19.01
N ASP A 218 -16.37 -1.60 19.00
CA ASP A 218 -16.05 -0.86 17.78
C ASP A 218 -15.09 -1.64 16.89
N ILE A 219 -14.05 -2.26 17.47
CA ILE A 219 -13.12 -3.15 16.77
C ILE A 219 -13.87 -4.26 16.05
N LEU A 220 -14.78 -4.96 16.74
CA LEU A 220 -15.57 -6.03 16.10
C LEU A 220 -16.44 -5.49 14.95
N GLY A 221 -17.05 -4.31 15.13
CA GLY A 221 -17.85 -3.66 14.08
C GLY A 221 -17.02 -3.21 12.88
N TRP A 222 -15.82 -2.67 13.10
CA TRP A 222 -14.89 -2.29 12.03
C TRP A 222 -14.35 -3.50 11.27
N LEU A 223 -14.06 -4.61 11.96
CA LEU A 223 -13.66 -5.85 11.28
C LEU A 223 -14.80 -6.42 10.43
N GLU A 224 -16.05 -6.36 10.89
CA GLU A 224 -17.20 -6.77 10.07
C GLU A 224 -17.35 -5.91 8.81
N LYS A 225 -17.23 -4.58 8.94
CA LYS A 225 -17.23 -3.65 7.79
C LYS A 225 -16.11 -3.99 6.80
N ALA A 226 -14.89 -4.20 7.31
CA ALA A 226 -13.74 -4.58 6.49
C ALA A 226 -14.00 -5.91 5.74
N GLU A 227 -14.58 -6.92 6.38
CA GLU A 227 -14.95 -8.18 5.71
C GLU A 227 -16.02 -8.01 4.63
N GLN A 228 -16.96 -7.07 4.82
CA GLN A 228 -17.99 -6.78 3.83
C GLN A 228 -17.39 -6.13 2.58
N ASP A 229 -16.41 -5.23 2.72
CA ASP A 229 -15.73 -4.61 1.58
C ASP A 229 -15.01 -5.64 0.70
N LEU A 230 -14.48 -6.72 1.29
CA LEU A 230 -13.81 -7.81 0.58
C LEU A 230 -14.76 -8.76 -0.18
N LYS A 231 -16.08 -8.52 -0.13
CA LYS A 231 -17.09 -9.29 -0.88
C LYS A 231 -17.54 -8.51 -2.10
N ALA A 232 -16.88 -8.74 -3.23
CA ALA A 232 -17.25 -8.10 -4.49
C ALA A 232 -18.71 -8.43 -4.88
N PRO A 233 -19.50 -7.43 -5.32
CA PRO A 233 -20.82 -7.67 -5.88
C PRO A 233 -20.77 -8.61 -7.10
N GLU A 234 -21.88 -9.28 -7.38
CA GLU A 234 -22.00 -10.14 -8.56
C GLU A 234 -21.71 -9.36 -9.85
N GLY A 235 -20.88 -9.93 -10.72
CA GLY A 235 -20.48 -9.33 -12.00
C GLY A 235 -19.38 -8.28 -11.92
N VAL A 236 -18.82 -8.00 -10.73
CA VAL A 236 -17.65 -7.13 -10.58
C VAL A 236 -16.37 -7.96 -10.73
N GLU A 237 -15.49 -7.54 -11.65
CA GLU A 237 -14.18 -8.15 -11.84
C GLU A 237 -13.23 -7.81 -10.67
N VAL A 238 -12.49 -8.82 -10.21
CA VAL A 238 -11.46 -8.70 -9.17
C VAL A 238 -10.19 -9.43 -9.60
N TRP A 239 -9.03 -8.84 -9.32
CA TRP A 239 -7.73 -9.42 -9.67
C TRP A 239 -7.06 -10.19 -8.52
N THR A 240 -7.70 -10.23 -7.34
CA THR A 240 -7.24 -10.96 -6.15
C THR A 240 -8.42 -11.62 -5.42
N ASP A 241 -8.15 -12.64 -4.63
CA ASP A 241 -9.11 -13.32 -3.76
C ASP A 241 -9.21 -12.69 -2.35
N PHE A 242 -8.40 -11.66 -2.09
CA PHE A 242 -8.27 -10.97 -0.80
C PHE A 242 -7.80 -11.85 0.36
N SER A 243 -7.15 -12.98 0.10
CA SER A 243 -6.70 -13.92 1.14
C SER A 243 -5.78 -13.24 2.16
N PHE A 244 -4.87 -12.37 1.72
CA PHE A 244 -4.02 -11.59 2.62
C PHE A 244 -4.83 -10.77 3.62
N ARG A 245 -5.77 -9.92 3.16
CA ARG A 245 -6.63 -9.11 4.03
C ARG A 245 -7.52 -9.94 4.96
N LYS A 246 -8.01 -11.08 4.48
CA LYS A 246 -8.83 -12.01 5.30
C LYS A 246 -8.00 -12.63 6.43
N ASN A 247 -6.73 -12.94 6.18
CA ASN A 247 -5.83 -13.42 7.21
C ASN A 247 -5.56 -12.34 8.25
N GLU A 248 -5.30 -11.09 7.83
CA GLU A 248 -5.11 -9.98 8.78
C GLU A 248 -6.32 -9.78 9.69
N ILE A 249 -7.55 -9.87 9.16
CA ILE A 249 -8.78 -9.79 9.98
C ILE A 249 -8.83 -10.95 10.99
N SER A 250 -8.46 -12.16 10.57
CA SER A 250 -8.45 -13.34 11.43
C SER A 250 -7.43 -13.20 12.56
N GLU A 251 -6.22 -12.75 12.26
CA GLU A 251 -5.16 -12.47 13.24
C GLU A 251 -5.62 -11.44 14.28
N VAL A 252 -6.25 -10.34 13.84
CA VAL A 252 -6.78 -9.34 14.78
C VAL A 252 -7.81 -9.98 15.71
N ARG A 253 -8.72 -10.81 15.19
CA ARG A 253 -9.72 -11.50 16.04
C ARG A 253 -9.09 -12.47 17.04
N GLU A 254 -8.01 -13.14 16.67
CA GLU A 254 -7.29 -14.05 17.58
C GLU A 254 -6.63 -13.31 18.76
N THR A 255 -6.44 -11.99 18.64
CA THR A 255 -5.87 -11.15 19.70
C THR A 255 -6.90 -10.48 20.64
N LEU A 256 -8.22 -10.65 20.38
CA LEU A 256 -9.33 -10.05 21.16
C LEU A 256 -9.87 -10.94 22.28
#